data_AF-A0A7L4HTP9-F1
#
_entry.id   AF-A0A7L4HTP9-F1
#
_cell.length_a   1.000
_cell.length_b   1.000
_cell.length_c   1.000
_cell.angle_alpha   90.00
_cell.angle_beta   90.00
_cell.angle_gamma   90.00
#
_symmetry.space_group_name_H-M   'P 1'
#
loop_
_entity.id
_entity.type
_entity.pdbx_description
1 polymer ?
#
loop_
_entity_poly.entity_id
_entity_poly.type
_entity_poly.pdbx_seq_one_letter_code
_entity_poly.pdbx_strand_id
1 'polypeptide(L)'
;QRVLRLAEMCRRLETEEEKVLPFYPSSLAEGEQRDARRILEETPAEPLARAMRDYVGLERFWQRFNKAKLEELALERERRVLSQRNRRLRELLRQYLAGISISREALGELGPL
;
A
#
# COMPACT_ATOMS: atom_id res chain seq x y z
N GLN A 1 5.44 24.13 17.89
CA GLN A 1 4.00 23.78 17.95
C GLN A 1 3.42 23.20 16.64
N ARG A 2 3.74 23.73 15.44
CA ARG A 2 3.15 23.26 14.16
C ARG A 2 3.39 21.77 13.87
N VAL A 3 4.60 21.26 14.11
CA VAL A 3 4.95 19.84 13.89
C VAL A 3 4.11 18.90 14.76
N LEU A 4 3.86 19.25 16.02
CA LEU A 4 3.05 18.44 16.94
C LEU A 4 1.59 18.36 16.49
N ARG A 5 1.02 19.47 16.00
CA ARG A 5 -0.34 19.48 15.44
C ARG A 5 -0.45 18.60 14.20
N LEU A 6 0.54 18.65 13.31
CA LEU A 6 0.58 17.78 12.13
C LEU A 6 0.70 16.31 12.55
N ALA A 7 1.57 15.99 13.51
CA ALA A 7 1.71 14.64 14.03
C ALA A 7 0.39 14.12 14.64
N GLU A 8 -0.33 14.96 15.38
CA GLU A 8 -1.64 14.62 15.94
C GLU A 8 -2.69 14.35 14.84
N MET A 9 -2.74 15.20 13.81
CA MET A 9 -3.63 15.00 12.67
C MET A 9 -3.31 13.71 11.91
N CYS A 10 -2.03 13.43 11.64
CA CYS A 10 -1.58 12.20 10.99
C CYS A 10 -1.92 10.97 11.84
N ARG A 11 -1.74 11.04 13.17
CA ARG A 11 -2.06 9.93 14.09
C ARG A 11 -3.52 9.47 14.02
N ARG A 12 -4.44 10.35 13.64
CA ARG A 12 -5.85 9.98 13.45
C ARG A 12 -6.09 9.08 12.23
N LEU A 13 -5.17 9.08 11.27
CA LEU A 13 -5.23 8.26 10.05
C LEU A 13 -4.48 6.94 10.19
N GLU A 14 -3.72 6.76 11.27
CA GLU A 14 -3.01 5.52 11.59
C GLU A 14 -3.99 4.43 12.05
N THR A 15 -3.67 3.19 11.69
CA THR A 15 -4.39 2.01 12.19
C THR A 15 -4.14 1.81 13.69
N GLU A 16 -5.01 1.05 14.37
CA GLU A 16 -4.82 0.74 15.79
C GLU A 16 -3.54 -0.06 16.03
N GLU A 17 -3.18 -0.95 15.09
CA GLU A 17 -1.91 -1.68 15.15
C GLU A 17 -0.71 -0.72 15.14
N GLU A 18 -0.67 0.25 14.22
CA GLU A 18 0.43 1.22 14.16
C GLU A 18 0.50 2.14 15.37
N LYS A 19 -0.62 2.38 16.06
CA LYS A 19 -0.65 3.18 17.29
C LYS A 19 -0.06 2.43 18.47
N VAL A 20 -0.19 1.10 18.49
CA VAL A 20 0.29 0.22 19.57
C VAL A 20 1.70 -0.29 19.29
N LEU A 21 1.98 -0.69 18.04
CA LEU A 21 3.25 -1.22 17.54
C LEU A 21 3.79 -0.34 16.38
N PRO A 22 4.22 0.90 16.66
CA PRO A 22 4.64 1.84 15.63
C PRO A 22 5.96 1.47 14.92
N PHE A 23 6.71 0.49 15.42
CA PHE A 23 8.01 0.11 14.88
C PHE A 23 8.10 -1.39 14.71
N TYR A 24 8.47 -1.82 13.51
CA TYR A 24 8.69 -3.22 13.19
C TYR A 24 10.08 -3.66 13.64
N PRO A 25 10.26 -4.96 13.96
CA PRO A 25 11.59 -5.49 14.15
C PRO A 25 12.41 -5.30 12.87
N SER A 26 13.71 -5.06 13.03
CA SER A 26 14.60 -4.97 11.88
C SER A 26 14.57 -6.28 11.10
N SER A 27 14.48 -6.17 9.78
CA SER A 27 14.60 -7.32 8.87
C SER A 27 16.04 -7.81 8.73
N LEU A 28 17.01 -7.05 9.24
CA LEU A 28 18.42 -7.40 9.21
C LEU A 28 18.72 -8.51 10.22
N ALA A 29 19.59 -9.45 9.84
CA ALA A 29 20.15 -10.42 10.76
C ALA A 29 21.00 -9.74 11.85
N GLU A 30 21.24 -10.40 12.98
CA GLU A 30 21.98 -9.80 14.09
C GLU A 30 23.39 -9.32 13.69
N GLY A 31 24.09 -10.06 12.82
CA GLY A 31 25.39 -9.66 12.30
C GLY A 31 25.31 -8.35 11.51
N GLU A 32 24.36 -8.27 10.58
CA GLU A 32 24.13 -7.08 9.76
C GLU A 32 23.74 -5.85 10.59
N GLN A 33 22.96 -6.05 11.66
CA GLN A 33 22.63 -4.98 12.59
C GLN A 33 23.87 -4.47 13.34
N ARG A 34 24.79 -5.36 13.73
CA ARG A 34 26.05 -4.98 14.38
C ARG A 34 26.94 -4.20 13.41
N ASP A 35 27.00 -4.64 12.15
CA ASP A 35 27.78 -3.97 11.12
C ASP A 35 27.22 -2.58 10.80
N ALA A 36 25.89 -2.46 10.65
CA ALA A 36 25.22 -1.18 10.44
C ALA A 36 25.48 -0.18 11.60
N ARG A 37 25.47 -0.66 12.85
CA ARG A 37 25.81 0.17 14.01
C ARG A 37 27.25 0.66 13.97
N ARG A 38 28.19 -0.21 13.62
CA ARG A 38 29.61 0.16 13.49
C ARG A 38 29.80 1.26 12.44
N ILE A 39 29.18 1.12 11.28
CA ILE A 39 29.25 2.12 10.20
C ILE A 39 28.69 3.48 10.64
N LEU A 40 27.63 3.50 11.45
CA LEU A 40 27.05 4.75 11.98
C LEU A 40 27.98 5.47 12.98
N GLU A 41 28.81 4.72 13.72
CA GLU A 41 29.79 5.26 14.68
C GLU A 41 31.05 5.80 13.98
N GLU A 42 31.38 5.27 12.80
CA GLU A 42 32.52 5.73 12.01
C GLU A 42 32.34 7.18 11.51
N THR A 43 33.45 7.90 11.37
CA THR A 43 33.41 9.27 10.83
C THR A 43 33.29 9.22 9.31
N PRO A 44 32.20 9.74 8.72
CA PRO A 44 31.96 9.63 7.30
C PRO A 44 32.95 10.47 6.50
N ALA A 45 33.68 9.82 5.60
CA ALA A 45 34.59 10.47 4.67
C ALA A 45 33.82 11.26 3.60
N GLU A 46 32.72 10.71 3.10
CA GLU A 46 31.95 11.29 2.00
C GLU A 46 31.02 12.44 2.45
N PRO A 47 30.86 13.51 1.63
CA PRO A 47 29.99 14.64 1.96
C PRO A 47 28.53 14.25 2.20
N LEU A 48 27.99 13.31 1.39
CA LEU A 48 26.61 12.83 1.57
C LEU A 48 26.45 12.11 2.91
N ALA A 49 27.37 11.22 3.25
CA ALA A 49 27.33 10.48 4.50
C ALA A 49 27.45 11.40 5.74
N ARG A 50 28.21 12.51 5.64
CA ARG A 50 28.23 13.55 6.69
C ARG A 50 26.86 14.22 6.85
N ALA A 51 26.23 14.62 5.75
CA ALA A 51 24.90 15.23 5.78
C ALA A 51 23.84 14.26 6.32
N MET A 52 23.96 12.97 6.00
CA MET A 52 23.04 11.94 6.51
C MET A 52 23.09 11.77 8.03
N ARG A 53 24.19 12.15 8.71
CA ARG A 53 24.27 12.08 10.19
C ARG A 53 23.21 12.93 10.88
N ASP A 54 22.86 14.08 10.30
CA ASP A 54 21.83 14.97 10.85
C ASP A 54 20.43 14.32 10.83
N TYR A 55 20.24 13.27 10.03
CA TYR A 55 18.95 12.60 9.84
C TYR A 55 18.88 11.22 10.50
N VAL A 56 19.94 10.76 11.17
CA VAL A 56 19.93 9.44 11.85
C VAL A 56 18.80 9.35 12.87
N GLY A 57 18.49 10.44 13.58
CA GLY A 57 17.36 10.50 14.51
C GLY A 57 15.97 10.34 13.87
N LEU A 58 15.87 10.41 12.54
CA LEU A 58 14.62 10.23 11.79
C LEU A 58 14.45 8.82 11.22
N GLU A 59 15.33 7.87 11.52
CA GLU A 59 15.22 6.49 11.03
C GLU A 59 13.81 5.90 11.25
N ARG A 60 13.30 6.05 12.48
CA ARG A 60 11.96 5.60 12.86
C ARG A 60 10.83 6.31 12.11
N PHE A 61 11.01 7.58 11.76
CA PHE A 61 10.06 8.30 10.92
C PHE A 61 10.03 7.70 9.52
N TRP A 62 11.21 7.47 8.93
CA TRP A 62 11.33 6.91 7.58
C TRP A 62 10.82 5.47 7.50
N GLN A 63 11.03 4.66 8.54
CA GLN A 63 10.43 3.31 8.62
C GLN A 63 8.90 3.37 8.51
N ARG A 64 8.26 4.24 9.31
CA ARG A 64 6.79 4.39 9.29
C ARG A 64 6.29 5.00 7.98
N PHE A 65 6.98 6.00 7.46
CA PHE A 65 6.64 6.64 6.18
C PHE A 65 6.74 5.64 5.01
N ASN A 66 7.84 4.90 4.93
CA ASN A 66 8.05 3.92 3.87
C ASN A 66 7.03 2.79 3.93
N LYS A 67 6.68 2.31 5.13
CA LYS A 67 5.58 1.36 5.31
C LYS A 67 4.27 1.90 4.72
N ALA A 68 3.82 3.05 5.20
CA ALA A 68 2.56 3.64 4.74
C ALA A 68 2.55 3.85 3.22
N LYS A 69 3.69 4.22 2.64
CA LYS A 69 3.82 4.38 1.18
C LYS A 69 3.73 3.06 0.42
N LEU A 70 4.33 1.99 0.94
CA LEU A 70 4.23 0.66 0.36
C LEU A 70 2.79 0.12 0.44
N GLU A 71 2.11 0.35 1.56
CA GLU A 71 0.70 -0.02 1.74
C GLU A 71 -0.22 0.76 0.79
N GLU A 72 -0.02 2.07 0.63
CA GLU A 72 -0.74 2.88 -0.35
C GLU A 72 -0.63 2.29 -1.77
N LEU A 73 0.59 1.95 -2.20
CA LEU A 73 0.84 1.35 -3.50
C LEU A 73 0.21 -0.03 -3.66
N ALA A 74 0.24 -0.86 -2.61
CA ALA A 74 -0.39 -2.17 -2.59
C ALA A 74 -1.92 -2.05 -2.74
N LEU A 75 -2.54 -1.17 -1.95
CA LEU A 75 -3.98 -0.89 -1.99
C LEU A 75 -4.41 -0.32 -3.34
N GLU A 76 -3.63 0.57 -3.94
CA GLU A 76 -3.91 1.07 -5.29
C GLU A 76 -3.93 -0.04 -6.33
N ARG A 77 -2.94 -0.95 -6.27
CA ARG A 77 -2.86 -2.10 -7.18
C ARG A 77 -4.07 -3.00 -7.00
N GLU A 78 -4.43 -3.32 -5.75
CA GLU A 78 -5.58 -4.16 -5.45
C GLU A 78 -6.89 -3.54 -5.94
N ARG A 79 -7.10 -2.23 -5.67
CA ARG A 79 -8.27 -1.49 -6.16
C ARG A 79 -8.39 -1.56 -7.68
N ARG A 80 -7.28 -1.43 -8.41
CA ARG A 80 -7.26 -1.53 -9.89
C ARG A 80 -7.70 -2.92 -10.34
N VAL A 81 -7.15 -3.98 -9.73
CA VAL A 81 -7.50 -5.37 -10.03
C VAL A 81 -8.99 -5.64 -9.73
N LEU A 82 -9.48 -5.24 -8.56
CA LEU A 82 -10.88 -5.41 -8.18
C LEU A 82 -11.82 -4.66 -9.12
N SER A 83 -11.46 -3.45 -9.54
CA SER A 83 -12.26 -2.65 -10.48
C SER A 83 -12.35 -3.30 -11.86
N GLN A 84 -11.23 -3.83 -12.37
CA GLN A 84 -11.21 -4.57 -13.63
C GLN A 84 -12.06 -5.85 -13.54
N ARG A 85 -11.93 -6.60 -12.44
CA ARG A 85 -12.74 -7.81 -12.21
C ARG A 85 -14.22 -7.49 -12.12
N ASN A 86 -14.60 -6.44 -11.41
CA ASN A 86 -16.00 -6.01 -11.31
C ASN A 86 -16.56 -5.61 -12.69
N ARG A 87 -15.78 -4.87 -13.50
CA ARG A 87 -16.18 -4.52 -14.86
C ARG A 87 -16.44 -5.76 -15.71
N ARG A 88 -15.50 -6.71 -15.72
CA ARG A 88 -15.63 -7.97 -16.47
C ARG A 88 -16.86 -8.78 -16.02
N LEU A 89 -17.12 -8.86 -14.72
CA LEU A 89 -18.31 -9.56 -14.20
C LEU A 89 -19.61 -8.89 -14.66
N ARG A 90 -19.67 -7.56 -14.67
CA ARG A 90 -20.83 -6.82 -15.18
C ARG A 90 -21.03 -7.05 -16.69
N GLU A 91 -19.95 -7.11 -17.46
CA GLU A 91 -20.02 -7.40 -18.90
C GLU A 91 -20.54 -8.82 -19.16
N LEU A 92 -20.03 -9.83 -18.44
CA LEU A 92 -20.52 -11.20 -18.53
C LEU A 92 -22.00 -11.31 -18.15
N LEU A 93 -22.42 -10.61 -17.09
CA LEU A 93 -23.82 -10.59 -16.66
C LEU A 93 -24.73 -9.94 -17.72
N ARG A 94 -24.28 -8.85 -18.37
CA ARG A 94 -25.03 -8.23 -19.48
C ARG A 94 -25.15 -9.17 -20.67
N GLN A 95 -24.06 -9.85 -21.05
CA GLN A 95 -24.07 -10.82 -22.14
C GLN A 95 -25.01 -12.00 -21.84
N TYR A 96 -25.00 -12.50 -20.61
CA TYR A 96 -25.90 -13.56 -20.17
C TYR A 96 -27.38 -13.14 -20.26
N LEU A 97 -27.71 -11.93 -19.76
CA LEU A 97 -29.07 -11.40 -19.85
C LEU A 97 -29.51 -11.19 -21.30
N ALA A 98 -28.64 -10.63 -22.15
CA ALA A 98 -28.92 -10.47 -23.57
C ALA A 98 -29.11 -11.82 -24.29
N GLY A 99 -28.32 -12.83 -23.97
CA GLY A 99 -28.47 -14.19 -24.50
C GLY A 99 -29.81 -14.82 -24.13
N ILE A 100 -30.31 -14.59 -22.91
CA ILE A 100 -31.65 -15.03 -22.49
C ILE A 100 -32.75 -14.25 -23.22
N SER A 101 -32.60 -12.93 -23.37
CA SER A 101 -33.52 -12.09 -24.13
C SER A 101 -33.64 -12.56 -25.58
N ILE A 102 -32.51 -12.69 -26.28
CA ILE A 102 -32.45 -13.17 -27.66
C ILE A 102 -33.03 -14.59 -27.77
N SER A 103 -32.78 -15.47 -26.80
CA SER A 103 -33.38 -16.80 -26.78
C SER A 103 -34.91 -16.76 -26.64
N ARG A 104 -35.46 -15.84 -25.84
CA ARG A 104 -36.92 -15.63 -25.72
C ARG A 104 -37.53 -15.01 -26.98
N GLU A 105 -36.85 -14.04 -27.58
CA GLU A 105 -37.28 -13.41 -28.83
C GLU A 105 -37.26 -14.42 -29.99
N ALA A 106 -36.19 -15.22 -30.12
CA ALA A 106 -36.10 -16.29 -31.12
C ALA A 106 -37.13 -17.41 -30.88
N LEU A 107 -37.42 -17.78 -29.63
CA LEU A 107 -38.49 -18.72 -29.30
C LEU A 107 -39.89 -18.13 -29.57
N GLY A 108 -40.06 -16.81 -29.48
CA GLY A 108 -41.30 -16.11 -29.81
C GLY A 108 -41.52 -15.94 -31.32
N GLU A 109 -40.45 -15.80 -32.11
CA GLU A 109 -40.53 -15.79 -33.58
C GLU A 109 -40.72 -17.20 -34.18
N LEU A 110 -40.35 -18.26 -33.45
CA LEU A 110 -40.52 -19.66 -33.87
C LEU A 110 -41.90 -20.27 -33.50
N GLY A 111 -42.90 -19.46 -33.10
CA GLY A 111 -44.29 -19.93 -32.96
C GLY A 111 -45.31 -18.79 -33.13
N PRO A 112 -46.38 -18.96 -33.92
CA PRO A 112 -47.20 -20.17 -33.95
C PRO A 112 -47.18 -20.91 -35.31
N LEU A 113 -46.90 -22.21 -35.24
CA LEU A 113 -47.46 -23.23 -36.13
C LEU A 113 -48.29 -24.19 -35.27
#